data_AF-A0A497AN62-F1
#
_entry.id   AF-A0A497AN62-F1
#
_cell.length_a   1.000
_cell.length_b   1.000
_cell.length_c   1.000
_cell.angle_alpha   90.00
_cell.angle_beta   90.00
_cell.angle_gamma   90.00
#
_symmetry.space_group_name_H-M   'P 1'
#
loop_
_entity.id
_entity.type
_entity.pdbx_description
1 polymer ?
#
loop_
_entity_poly.entity_id
_entity_poly.type
_entity_poly.pdbx_seq_one_letter_code
_entity_poly.pdbx_strand_id
1 'polypeptide(L)'
;MLMCLANFLQMDTTNEHPYIYPDYVCKDFARDFKNNASAFGLDINYVHVWNNTFHHLLVAYHITPEKRAKYGLVDKEYIFIEPQIDWVFMDIPYEGVRVNII
;
A
#
# COMPACT_ATOMS: atom_id res chain seq x y z
N MET A 1 15.15 15.50 7.55
CA MET A 1 13.93 15.81 6.78
C MET A 1 12.98 14.65 6.95
N LEU A 2 11.77 14.86 7.43
CA LEU A 2 10.78 13.78 7.60
C LEU A 2 10.26 13.39 6.20
N MET A 3 10.30 12.11 5.84
CA MET A 3 9.74 11.63 4.57
C MET A 3 8.21 11.59 4.67
N CYS A 4 7.51 12.06 3.63
CA CYS A 4 6.06 11.88 3.50
C CYS A 4 5.76 10.88 2.37
N LEU A 5 4.56 10.29 2.39
CA LEU A 5 4.15 9.28 1.41
C LEU A 5 4.31 9.79 -0.05
N ALA A 6 3.89 11.02 -0.34
CA ALA A 6 3.96 11.57 -1.69
C ALA A 6 5.39 11.73 -2.22
N ASN A 7 6.36 12.05 -1.34
CA ASN A 7 7.77 12.13 -1.73
C ASN A 7 8.38 10.73 -1.89
N PHE A 8 7.99 9.80 -1.02
CA PHE A 8 8.43 8.41 -1.11
C PHE A 8 7.98 7.76 -2.43
N LEU A 9 6.71 7.93 -2.82
CA LEU A 9 6.17 7.40 -4.09
C LEU A 9 6.88 7.95 -5.34
N GLN A 10 7.55 9.10 -5.26
CA GLN A 10 8.35 9.62 -6.39
C GLN A 10 9.75 9.01 -6.47
N MET A 11 10.20 8.36 -5.39
CA MET A 11 11.56 7.82 -5.25
C MET A 11 11.58 6.30 -5.26
N ASP A 12 10.51 5.66 -4.81
CA ASP A 12 10.35 4.21 -4.83
C ASP A 12 10.24 3.74 -6.28
N THR A 13 10.98 2.69 -6.62
CA THR A 13 11.04 2.12 -7.98
C THR A 13 10.43 0.71 -8.00
N THR A 14 9.61 0.35 -7.01
CA THR A 14 9.05 -1.01 -6.91
C THR A 14 8.20 -1.36 -8.13
N ASN A 15 7.50 -0.37 -8.68
CA ASN A 15 6.71 -0.43 -9.91
C ASN A 15 7.53 -0.70 -11.19
N GLU A 16 8.85 -0.47 -11.18
CA GLU A 16 9.72 -0.70 -12.33
C GLU A 16 10.06 -2.18 -12.52
N HIS A 17 9.82 -3.02 -11.50
CA HIS A 17 10.01 -4.45 -11.61
C HIS A 17 8.96 -5.09 -12.53
N PRO A 18 9.35 -6.01 -13.43
CA PRO A 18 8.39 -6.76 -14.23
C PRO A 18 7.61 -7.75 -13.35
N TYR A 19 6.32 -7.90 -13.63
CA TYR A 19 5.53 -8.99 -13.07
C TYR A 19 5.90 -10.32 -13.76
N ILE A 20 6.37 -11.30 -12.99
CA ILE A 20 6.82 -12.60 -13.50
C ILE A 20 6.13 -13.69 -12.69
N TYR A 21 5.18 -14.41 -13.28
CA TYR A 21 4.55 -15.53 -12.61
C TYR A 21 5.40 -16.82 -12.77
N PRO A 22 5.68 -17.58 -11.69
CA PRO A 22 5.27 -17.37 -10.29
C PRO A 22 6.32 -16.66 -9.42
N ASP A 23 7.43 -16.22 -10.00
CA ASP A 23 8.66 -15.85 -9.28
C ASP A 23 8.63 -14.47 -8.61
N TYR A 24 7.93 -13.50 -9.21
CA TYR A 24 7.81 -12.13 -8.72
C TYR A 24 6.40 -11.60 -8.99
N VAL A 25 5.53 -11.74 -7.98
CA VAL A 25 4.09 -11.46 -8.07
C VAL A 25 3.68 -10.43 -7.02
N CYS A 26 2.38 -10.14 -6.90
CA CYS A 26 1.85 -9.07 -6.02
C CYS A 26 2.42 -9.07 -4.59
N LYS A 27 2.65 -10.24 -3.99
CA LYS A 27 3.25 -10.37 -2.65
C LYS A 27 4.69 -9.82 -2.58
N ASP A 28 5.44 -9.94 -3.66
CA ASP A 28 6.83 -9.53 -3.77
C ASP A 28 6.91 -8.01 -3.90
N PHE A 29 6.09 -7.41 -4.78
CA PHE A 29 5.94 -5.96 -4.85
C PHE A 29 5.51 -5.36 -3.51
N ALA A 30 4.51 -5.93 -2.84
CA ALA A 30 4.05 -5.45 -1.53
C ALA A 30 5.15 -5.53 -0.46
N ARG A 31 5.93 -6.62 -0.45
CA ARG A 31 7.07 -6.80 0.47
C ARG A 31 8.13 -5.74 0.22
N ASP A 32 8.53 -5.57 -1.02
CA ASP A 32 9.66 -4.71 -1.38
C ASP A 32 9.30 -3.24 -1.15
N PHE A 33 8.07 -2.82 -1.50
CA PHE A 33 7.54 -1.50 -1.17
C PHE A 33 7.54 -1.24 0.35
N LYS A 34 7.03 -2.18 1.16
CA LYS A 34 7.00 -2.04 2.63
C LYS A 34 8.42 -1.94 3.21
N ASN A 35 9.35 -2.75 2.72
CA ASN A 35 10.74 -2.71 3.14
C ASN A 35 11.39 -1.36 2.83
N ASN A 36 11.22 -0.86 1.60
CA ASN A 36 11.74 0.44 1.18
C ASN A 36 11.14 1.57 2.02
N ALA A 37 9.82 1.58 2.22
CA ALA A 37 9.11 2.59 2.99
C ALA A 37 9.52 2.60 4.47
N SER A 38 9.81 1.43 5.05
CA SER A 38 10.24 1.29 6.45
C SER A 38 11.59 1.96 6.71
N ALA A 39 12.49 2.00 5.72
CA ALA A 39 13.77 2.69 5.81
C ALA A 39 13.60 4.22 5.99
N PHE A 40 12.42 4.75 5.62
CA PHE A 40 12.05 6.15 5.79
C PHE A 40 11.09 6.39 6.97
N GLY A 41 10.78 5.35 7.76
CA GLY A 41 9.87 5.43 8.89
C GLY A 41 8.40 5.59 8.51
N LEU A 42 8.01 5.17 7.30
CA LEU A 42 6.60 5.11 6.90
C LEU A 42 5.94 3.84 7.44
N ASP A 43 4.79 4.01 8.08
CA ASP A 43 3.99 2.91 8.63
C ASP A 43 3.13 2.28 7.53
N ILE A 44 3.66 1.20 6.94
CA ILE A 44 3.03 0.45 5.85
C ILE A 44 2.56 -0.91 6.37
N ASN A 45 1.29 -1.24 6.15
CA ASN A 45 0.68 -2.52 6.46
C ASN A 45 0.42 -3.30 5.18
N TYR A 46 0.46 -4.63 5.26
CA TYR A 46 0.01 -5.47 4.16
C TYR A 46 -1.50 -5.45 4.10
N VAL A 47 -2.05 -5.51 2.89
CA VAL A 47 -3.49 -5.60 2.69
C VAL A 47 -3.75 -6.79 1.80
N HIS A 48 -4.34 -7.80 2.41
CA HIS A 48 -4.76 -9.01 1.73
C HIS A 48 -6.23 -8.85 1.34
N VAL A 49 -6.50 -8.96 0.04
CA VAL A 49 -7.86 -8.97 -0.51
C VAL A 49 -8.12 -10.29 -1.22
N TRP A 50 -9.27 -10.91 -0.94
CA TRP A 50 -9.59 -12.19 -1.54
C TRP A 50 -11.09 -12.48 -1.61
N ASN A 51 -11.46 -13.34 -2.56
CA ASN A 51 -12.73 -14.05 -2.62
C ASN A 51 -12.48 -15.45 -3.22
N ASN A 52 -13.53 -16.11 -3.73
CA ASN A 52 -13.41 -17.47 -4.28
C ASN A 52 -12.61 -17.56 -5.60
N THR A 53 -12.44 -16.45 -6.33
CA THR A 53 -11.82 -16.42 -7.66
C THR A 53 -10.66 -15.44 -7.78
N PHE A 54 -10.44 -14.61 -6.75
CA PHE A 54 -9.45 -13.54 -6.73
C PHE A 54 -8.69 -13.57 -5.41
N HIS A 55 -7.38 -13.38 -5.49
CA HIS A 55 -6.50 -13.28 -4.34
C HIS A 55 -5.35 -12.34 -4.70
N HIS A 56 -5.17 -11.29 -3.90
CA HIS A 56 -4.21 -10.25 -4.21
C HIS A 56 -3.64 -9.62 -2.94
N LEU A 57 -2.40 -9.15 -3.01
CA LEU A 57 -1.72 -8.46 -1.92
C LEU A 57 -1.28 -7.09 -2.40
N LEU A 58 -1.71 -6.05 -1.70
CA LEU A 58 -1.27 -4.68 -1.86
C LEU A 58 -0.83 -4.14 -0.49
N VAL A 59 -0.63 -2.82 -0.38
CA VAL A 59 -0.21 -2.21 0.89
C VAL A 59 -1.11 -1.04 1.30
N ALA A 60 -1.05 -0.68 2.57
CA ALA A 60 -1.75 0.47 3.13
C ALA A 60 -0.81 1.30 4.00
N TYR A 61 -0.72 2.59 3.71
CA TYR A 61 -0.11 3.55 4.61
C TYR A 61 -1.08 3.93 5.73
N HIS A 62 -0.68 3.70 6.98
CA HIS A 62 -1.48 4.05 8.14
C HIS A 62 -1.38 5.55 8.45
N ILE A 63 -2.54 6.20 8.53
CA ILE A 63 -2.66 7.61 8.86
C ILE A 63 -2.87 7.75 10.36
N THR A 64 -1.80 8.14 11.07
CA THR A 64 -1.84 8.41 12.51
C THR A 64 -2.98 9.39 12.88
N PRO A 65 -3.62 9.25 14.07
CA PRO A 65 -4.67 10.16 14.53
C PRO A 65 -4.32 11.66 14.41
N GLU A 66 -3.07 12.04 14.68
CA GLU A 66 -2.61 13.43 14.60
C GLU A 66 -2.64 13.95 13.15
N LYS A 67 -2.20 13.13 12.19
CA LYS A 67 -2.28 13.44 10.75
C LYS A 67 -3.73 13.51 10.30
N ARG A 68 -4.59 12.59 10.75
CA ARG A 68 -6.03 12.61 10.44
C ARG A 68 -6.68 13.90 10.90
N ALA A 69 -6.42 14.31 12.15
CA ALA A 69 -6.92 15.57 12.70
C ALA A 69 -6.37 16.79 11.94
N LYS A 70 -5.07 16.80 11.62
CA LYS A 70 -4.41 17.90 10.91
C LYS A 70 -4.97 18.12 9.50
N TYR A 71 -5.30 17.06 8.77
CA TYR A 71 -5.72 17.11 7.37
C TYR A 71 -7.22 16.92 7.17
N GLY A 72 -8.02 16.80 8.24
CA GLY A 72 -9.46 16.59 8.15
C GLY A 72 -9.87 15.20 7.62
N LEU A 73 -8.99 14.21 7.72
CA LEU A 73 -9.21 12.82 7.26
C LEU A 73 -9.86 11.98 8.36
N VAL A 74 -10.96 12.48 8.93
CA VAL A 74 -11.58 11.90 10.14
C VAL A 74 -12.15 10.50 9.90
N ASP A 75 -12.51 10.17 8.67
CA ASP A 75 -13.08 8.89 8.24
C ASP A 75 -12.05 7.94 7.60
N LYS A 76 -10.79 8.39 7.41
CA LYS A 76 -9.74 7.61 6.74
C LYS A 76 -8.64 7.23 7.71
N GLU A 77 -8.48 5.93 7.95
CA GLU A 77 -7.37 5.38 8.72
C GLU A 77 -6.20 4.95 7.83
N TYR A 78 -6.47 4.62 6.57
CA TYR A 78 -5.49 4.08 5.63
C TYR A 78 -5.58 4.78 4.27
N ILE A 79 -4.44 4.84 3.59
CA ILE A 79 -4.33 5.09 2.15
C ILE A 79 -3.83 3.80 1.53
N PHE A 80 -4.58 3.24 0.59
CA PHE A 80 -4.23 1.99 -0.09
C PHE A 80 -3.35 2.30 -1.29
N ILE A 81 -2.35 1.46 -1.54
CA ILE A 81 -1.39 1.63 -2.65
C ILE A 81 -1.25 0.29 -3.36
N GLU A 82 -1.40 0.30 -4.68
CA GLU A 82 -1.00 -0.79 -5.56
C GLU A 82 0.46 -0.58 -5.99
N PRO A 83 1.43 -1.29 -5.36
CA PRO A 83 2.86 -1.07 -5.60
C PRO A 83 3.32 -1.51 -6.99
N GLN A 84 2.52 -2.30 -7.72
CA GLN A 84 2.87 -2.70 -9.08
C GLN A 84 2.84 -1.55 -10.09
N ILE A 85 2.07 -0.48 -9.82
CA ILE A 85 1.81 0.62 -10.76
C ILE A 85 1.65 1.98 -10.08
N ASP A 86 2.02 2.09 -8.80
CA ASP A 86 1.87 3.28 -7.93
C ASP A 86 0.47 3.90 -7.88
N TRP A 87 -0.58 3.09 -8.07
CA TRP A 87 -1.93 3.60 -7.91
C TRP A 87 -2.24 3.78 -6.43
N VAL A 88 -2.87 4.91 -6.12
CA VAL A 88 -3.24 5.30 -4.77
C VAL A 88 -4.76 5.37 -4.67
N PHE A 89 -5.32 4.73 -3.65
CA PHE A 89 -6.75 4.69 -3.40
C PHE A 89 -7.09 5.15 -1.98
N MET A 90 -8.16 5.94 -1.87
CA MET A 90 -8.71 6.36 -0.58
C MET A 90 -9.65 5.31 0.03
N ASP A 91 -10.03 4.30 -0.77
CA ASP A 91 -10.89 3.17 -0.43
C ASP A 91 -10.41 1.94 -1.20
N ILE A 92 -10.69 0.74 -0.71
CA ILE A 92 -10.35 -0.50 -1.42
C ILE A 92 -11.08 -0.53 -2.78
N PRO A 93 -10.36 -0.66 -3.91
CA PRO A 93 -10.96 -0.57 -5.24
C PRO A 93 -11.60 -1.90 -5.72
N TYR A 94 -11.73 -2.88 -4.83
CA TYR A 94 -12.23 -4.22 -5.16
C TYR A 94 -13.60 -4.45 -4.52
N GLU A 95 -14.58 -4.82 -5.35
CA GLU A 95 -15.93 -5.16 -4.89
C GLU A 95 -16.06 -6.66 -4.60
N GLY A 96 -16.91 -7.01 -3.64
CA GLY A 96 -17.22 -8.41 -3.31
C GLY A 96 -16.03 -9.21 -2.77
N VAL A 97 -15.00 -8.53 -2.26
CA VAL A 97 -13.84 -9.16 -1.62
C VAL A 97 -13.92 -9.04 -0.10
N ARG A 98 -13.22 -9.95 0.57
CA ARG A 98 -12.83 -9.80 1.97
C ARG A 98 -11.52 -9.03 2.02
N VAL A 99 -11.31 -8.27 3.09
CA VAL A 99 -10.11 -7.45 3.30
C VAL A 99 -9.54 -7.78 4.68
N ASN A 100 -8.22 -7.96 4.74
CA ASN A 100 -7.48 -8.09 6.00
C ASN A 100 -6.24 -7.21 5.93
N ILE A 101 -6.00 -6.42 6.98
CA ILE A 101 -4.84 -5.52 7.09
C ILE A 101 -3.91 -6.10 8.16
N ILE A 102 -2.64 -6.31 7.83
CA ILE A 102 -1.63 -7.06 8.61
C ILE A 102 -0.36 -6.24 8.82
#